data_AF-A0A3S1GAK9-F1
#
_entry.id   AF-A0A3S1GAK9-F1
#
_cell.length_a   1.000
_cell.length_b   1.000
_cell.length_c   1.000
_cell.angle_alpha   90.00
_cell.angle_beta   90.00
_cell.angle_gamma   90.00
#
_symmetry.space_group_name_H-M   'P 1'
#
loop_
_entity.id
_entity.type
_entity.pdbx_description
1 polymer ?
#
loop_
_entity_poly.entity_id
_entity_poly.type
_entity_poly.pdbx_seq_one_letter_code
_entity_poly.pdbx_strand_id
1 'polypeptide(L)'
;LWPEANAKGISRNTFEAAFDGVKPNLKLPDLVMPGQKATTPQKQHQAEFGSPGAYFAEKTVRAVTAGGRARAAANARTIAAIEKRYGVPGGVLLAIWGRESGFGAAKMPYDAFEVLGTKAFMATRKDFFRTELMAALEIV
;
A
#
# COMPACT_ATOMS: atom_id res chain seq x y z
N LEU A 1 -20.36 -2.44 -5.99
CA LEU A 1 -19.44 -3.09 -5.03
C LEU A 1 -20.16 -4.19 -4.24
N TRP A 2 -21.29 -3.91 -3.57
CA TRP A 2 -21.99 -4.96 -2.79
C TRP A 2 -22.30 -6.27 -3.53
N PRO A 3 -22.92 -6.29 -4.73
CA PRO A 3 -23.23 -7.56 -5.41
C PRO A 3 -21.99 -8.43 -5.67
N GLU A 4 -20.86 -7.80 -5.96
CA GLU A 4 -19.58 -8.45 -6.22
C GLU A 4 -18.93 -8.96 -4.93
N ALA A 5 -18.96 -8.15 -3.87
CA ALA A 5 -18.49 -8.56 -2.55
C ALA A 5 -19.27 -9.78 -2.05
N ASN A 6 -20.61 -9.75 -2.18
CA ASN A 6 -21.47 -10.88 -1.82
C ASN A 6 -21.17 -12.13 -2.65
N ALA A 7 -20.90 -11.99 -3.95
CA ALA A 7 -20.51 -13.12 -4.81
C ALA A 7 -19.16 -13.75 -4.41
N LYS A 8 -18.29 -12.99 -3.74
CA LYS A 8 -17.03 -13.45 -3.16
C LYS A 8 -17.18 -14.00 -1.73
N GLY A 9 -18.41 -14.08 -1.20
CA GLY A 9 -18.68 -14.60 0.14
C GLY A 9 -18.47 -13.60 1.27
N ILE A 10 -18.24 -12.32 0.96
CA ILE A 10 -18.10 -11.27 1.98
C ILE A 10 -19.47 -11.00 2.61
N SER A 11 -19.52 -11.06 3.95
CA SER A 11 -20.75 -10.83 4.69
C SER A 11 -21.22 -9.37 4.58
N ARG A 12 -22.53 -9.16 4.73
CA ARG A 12 -23.10 -7.80 4.74
C ARG A 12 -22.52 -6.96 5.87
N ASN A 13 -22.34 -7.56 7.04
CA ASN A 13 -21.78 -6.89 8.21
C ASN A 13 -20.33 -6.45 7.98
N THR A 14 -19.49 -7.32 7.39
CA THR A 14 -18.11 -6.98 7.02
C THR A 14 -18.09 -5.80 6.04
N PHE A 15 -18.93 -5.86 4.99
CA PHE A 15 -19.02 -4.80 4.01
C PHE A 15 -19.47 -3.47 4.64
N GLU A 16 -20.51 -3.48 5.46
CA GLU A 16 -21.02 -2.27 6.11
C GLU A 16 -20.00 -1.69 7.10
N ALA A 17 -19.35 -2.52 7.90
CA ALA A 17 -18.30 -2.08 8.82
C ALA A 17 -17.10 -1.46 8.10
N ALA A 18 -16.69 -2.05 6.97
CA ALA A 18 -15.58 -1.54 6.16
C ALA A 18 -15.85 -0.16 5.53
N PHE A 19 -17.12 0.17 5.27
CA PHE A 19 -17.51 1.46 4.68
C PHE A 19 -18.16 2.41 5.69
N ASP A 20 -18.24 2.06 6.96
CA ASP A 20 -18.83 2.93 7.98
C ASP A 20 -18.01 4.23 8.12
N GLY A 21 -18.69 5.37 8.03
CA GLY A 21 -18.05 6.69 8.07
C GLY A 21 -17.15 7.05 6.87
N VAL A 22 -16.92 6.13 5.92
CA VAL A 22 -16.05 6.36 4.75
C VAL A 22 -16.70 7.33 3.76
N LYS A 23 -15.93 8.32 3.30
CA LYS A 23 -16.36 9.31 2.29
C LYS A 23 -15.32 9.41 1.17
N PRO A 24 -15.70 9.77 -0.07
CA PRO A 24 -14.72 9.97 -1.13
C PRO A 24 -13.67 11.01 -0.78
N ASN A 25 -12.39 10.63 -0.86
CA ASN A 25 -11.26 11.52 -0.60
C ASN A 25 -10.79 12.19 -1.89
N LEU A 26 -11.34 13.37 -2.18
CA LEU A 26 -11.06 14.12 -3.41
C LEU A 26 -9.63 14.73 -3.45
N LYS A 27 -8.83 14.58 -2.40
CA LYS A 27 -7.43 15.04 -2.36
C LYS A 27 -6.45 14.00 -2.91
N LEU A 28 -6.91 12.79 -3.21
CA LEU A 28 -6.07 11.76 -3.80
C LEU A 28 -5.67 12.15 -5.23
N PRO A 29 -4.47 11.75 -5.69
CA PRO A 29 -4.04 12.02 -7.06
C PRO A 29 -4.86 11.20 -8.08
N ASP A 30 -4.72 11.47 -9.37
CA ASP A 30 -5.23 10.64 -10.48
C ASP A 30 -6.74 10.33 -10.44
N LEU A 31 -7.55 11.23 -9.89
CA LEU A 31 -9.00 11.12 -9.90
C LEU A 31 -9.58 11.76 -11.17
N VAL A 32 -10.57 11.10 -11.75
CA VAL A 32 -11.40 11.55 -12.87
C VAL A 32 -12.78 11.86 -12.30
N MET A 33 -13.11 13.15 -12.22
CA MET A 33 -14.40 13.57 -11.67
C MET A 33 -15.56 13.18 -12.59
N PRO A 34 -16.78 12.98 -12.07
CA PRO A 34 -17.96 12.76 -12.90
C PRO A 34 -18.11 13.85 -13.95
N GLY A 35 -18.31 13.47 -15.22
CA GLY A 35 -18.39 14.39 -16.35
C GLY A 35 -17.05 14.85 -16.92
N GLN A 36 -15.92 14.51 -16.30
CA GLN A 36 -14.59 14.73 -16.89
C GLN A 36 -14.14 13.52 -17.70
N LYS A 37 -13.45 13.77 -18.82
CA LYS A 37 -12.75 12.73 -19.56
C LYS A 37 -11.41 12.46 -18.88
N ALA A 38 -11.02 11.20 -18.81
CA ALA A 38 -9.68 10.82 -18.36
C ALA A 38 -8.65 11.51 -19.27
N THR A 39 -7.77 12.31 -18.68
CA THR A 39 -6.66 12.91 -19.39
C THR A 39 -5.48 11.96 -19.30
N THR A 40 -4.99 11.49 -20.44
CA THR A 40 -3.68 10.84 -20.49
C THR A 40 -2.64 11.93 -20.21
N PRO A 41 -1.76 11.78 -19.20
CA PRO A 41 -0.70 12.76 -18.96
C PRO A 41 0.11 12.94 -20.25
N GLN A 42 0.17 14.17 -20.79
CA GLN A 42 0.97 14.47 -21.99
C GLN A 42 2.47 14.23 -21.76
N LYS A 43 2.91 14.22 -20.49
CA LYS A 43 4.27 13.92 -20.08
C LYS A 43 4.27 12.59 -19.34
N GLN A 44 4.85 11.58 -19.98
CA GLN A 44 5.06 10.24 -19.42
C GLN A 44 6.09 10.33 -18.28
N HIS A 45 5.62 10.49 -17.04
CA HIS A 45 6.44 10.42 -15.84
C HIS A 45 6.47 8.98 -15.32
N GLN A 46 7.19 8.09 -16.01
CA GLN A 46 7.54 6.81 -15.39
C GLN A 46 8.52 7.11 -14.26
N ALA A 47 8.10 6.87 -13.01
CA ALA A 47 8.98 7.03 -11.86
C ALA A 47 10.29 6.21 -12.01
N GLU A 48 10.24 5.13 -12.78
CA GLU A 48 11.36 4.24 -13.10
C GLU A 48 12.46 4.90 -13.95
N PHE A 49 12.15 5.97 -14.71
CA PHE A 49 13.15 6.72 -15.49
C PHE A 49 13.58 8.04 -14.80
N GLY A 50 13.12 8.28 -13.56
CA GLY A 50 13.57 9.39 -12.73
C GLY A 50 14.91 9.10 -12.04
N SER A 51 15.58 10.15 -11.54
CA SER A 51 16.81 9.96 -10.77
C SER A 51 16.55 9.13 -9.51
N PRO A 52 17.33 8.06 -9.25
CA PRO A 52 17.18 7.27 -8.04
C PRO A 52 17.79 7.97 -6.81
N GLY A 53 18.33 9.19 -6.94
CA GLY A 53 19.05 9.87 -5.87
C GLY A 53 18.27 10.01 -4.57
N ALA A 54 16.94 10.20 -4.64
CA ALA A 54 16.09 10.23 -3.44
C ALA A 54 16.00 8.86 -2.74
N TYR A 55 16.12 7.75 -3.48
CA TYR A 55 16.16 6.40 -2.91
C TYR A 55 17.45 6.17 -2.12
N PHE A 56 18.57 6.65 -2.65
CA PHE A 56 19.91 6.50 -2.06
C PHE A 56 20.35 7.68 -1.20
N ALA A 57 19.43 8.60 -0.86
CA ALA A 57 19.72 9.72 0.01
C ALA A 57 20.33 9.22 1.32
N GLU A 58 21.51 9.75 1.66
CA GLU A 58 22.33 9.25 2.77
C GLU A 58 21.55 9.18 4.09
N LYS A 59 20.75 10.19 4.39
CA LYS A 59 19.88 10.22 5.58
C LYS A 59 18.95 9.01 5.64
N THR A 60 18.34 8.65 4.52
CA THR A 60 17.41 7.52 4.43
C THR A 60 18.14 6.19 4.59
N VAL A 61 19.25 6.01 3.86
CA VAL A 61 20.06 4.78 3.93
C VAL A 61 20.62 4.57 5.34
N ARG A 62 21.13 5.63 5.98
CA ARG A 62 21.64 5.58 7.35
C ARG A 62 20.54 5.20 8.35
N ALA A 63 19.36 5.82 8.26
CA ALA A 63 18.24 5.51 9.15
C ALA A 63 17.77 4.05 9.02
N VAL A 64 17.63 3.55 7.78
CA VAL A 64 17.27 2.15 7.52
C VAL A 64 18.35 1.20 8.03
N THR A 65 19.63 1.49 7.78
CA THR A 65 20.74 0.63 8.22
C THR A 65 20.83 0.57 9.75
N ALA A 66 20.77 1.71 10.43
CA ALA A 66 20.84 1.77 11.89
C ALA A 66 19.64 1.07 12.53
N GLY A 67 18.43 1.36 12.04
CA GLY A 67 17.20 0.71 12.52
C GLY A 67 17.16 -0.79 12.21
N GLY A 68 17.73 -1.22 11.09
CA GLY A 68 17.84 -2.61 10.69
C GLY A 68 18.75 -3.41 11.61
N ARG A 69 19.93 -2.87 11.98
CA ARG A 69 20.86 -3.53 12.91
C ARG A 69 20.24 -3.77 14.28
N ALA A 70 19.54 -2.78 14.83
CA ALA A 70 18.86 -2.92 16.12
C ALA A 70 17.81 -4.05 16.08
N ARG A 71 17.04 -4.13 14.99
CA ARG A 71 15.98 -5.14 14.82
C ARG A 71 16.51 -6.51 14.45
N ALA A 72 17.62 -6.58 13.73
CA ALA A 72 18.34 -7.82 13.49
C ALA A 72 18.72 -8.50 14.81
N ALA A 73 19.29 -7.73 15.75
CA ALA A 73 19.63 -8.24 17.08
C ALA A 73 18.36 -8.62 17.87
N ALA A 74 17.36 -7.75 17.91
CA ALA A 74 16.14 -7.98 18.69
C ALA A 74 15.28 -9.16 18.18
N ASN A 75 15.31 -9.45 16.88
CA ASN A 75 14.46 -10.45 16.23
C ASN A 75 15.26 -11.61 15.61
N ALA A 76 16.50 -11.83 16.05
CA ALA A 76 17.44 -12.76 15.41
C ALA A 76 16.85 -14.16 15.15
N ARG A 77 16.15 -14.72 16.14
CA ARG A 77 15.50 -16.05 16.03
C ARG A 77 14.40 -16.06 14.96
N THR A 78 13.53 -15.06 14.97
CA THR A 78 12.43 -14.93 14.01
C THR A 78 12.96 -14.75 12.60
N ILE A 79 13.96 -13.88 12.42
CA ILE A 79 14.58 -13.62 11.12
C ILE A 79 15.25 -14.90 10.59
N ALA A 80 16.00 -15.62 11.42
CA ALA A 80 16.62 -16.89 11.02
C ALA A 80 15.56 -17.96 10.64
N ALA A 81 14.42 -18.00 11.33
CA ALA A 81 13.34 -18.90 10.99
C ALA A 81 12.67 -18.54 9.65
N ILE A 82 12.46 -17.25 9.38
CA ILE A 82 11.95 -16.75 8.10
C ILE A 82 12.93 -17.09 6.97
N GLU A 83 14.22 -16.82 7.16
CA GLU A 83 15.27 -17.12 6.19
C GLU A 83 15.33 -18.62 5.89
N LYS A 84 15.28 -19.48 6.91
CA LYS A 84 15.24 -20.94 6.74
C LYS A 84 13.99 -21.40 5.98
N ARG A 85 12.84 -20.78 6.22
CA ARG A 85 11.56 -21.20 5.62
C ARG A 85 11.41 -20.73 4.18
N TYR A 86 11.83 -19.51 3.89
CA TYR A 86 11.55 -18.83 2.62
C TYR A 86 12.79 -18.61 1.74
N GLY A 87 14.00 -18.85 2.26
CA GLY A 87 15.26 -18.65 1.53
C GLY A 87 15.64 -17.19 1.31
N VAL A 88 14.94 -16.25 1.95
CA VAL A 88 15.19 -14.81 1.81
C VAL A 88 16.16 -14.36 2.91
N PRO A 89 17.32 -13.79 2.57
CA PRO A 89 18.27 -13.31 3.57
C PRO A 89 17.65 -12.27 4.50
N GLY A 90 17.91 -12.38 5.81
CA GLY A 90 17.35 -11.47 6.81
C GLY A 90 17.63 -9.99 6.56
N GLY A 91 18.78 -9.67 5.96
CA GLY A 91 19.12 -8.30 5.56
C GLY A 91 18.16 -7.71 4.52
N VAL A 92 17.68 -8.52 3.57
CA VAL A 92 16.72 -8.09 2.53
C VAL A 92 15.36 -7.82 3.17
N LEU A 93 14.90 -8.71 4.06
CA LEU A 93 13.66 -8.51 4.82
C LEU A 93 13.69 -7.19 5.61
N LEU A 94 14.77 -6.92 6.32
CA LEU A 94 14.94 -5.69 7.10
C LEU A 94 15.02 -4.45 6.22
N ALA A 95 15.66 -4.54 5.05
CA ALA A 95 15.74 -3.43 4.12
C ALA A 95 14.35 -3.02 3.61
N ILE A 96 13.52 -3.99 3.22
CA ILE A 96 12.14 -3.74 2.78
C ILE A 96 11.32 -3.16 3.93
N TRP A 97 11.31 -3.81 5.10
CA TRP A 97 10.51 -3.33 6.24
C TRP A 97 10.89 -1.90 6.69
N GLY A 98 12.18 -1.59 6.70
CA GLY A 98 12.67 -0.26 7.01
C GLY A 98 12.32 0.77 5.94
N ARG A 99 12.38 0.40 4.66
CA ARG A 99 12.07 1.30 3.56
C ARG A 99 10.58 1.62 3.46
N GLU A 100 9.72 0.62 3.62
CA GLU A 100 8.29 0.76 3.38
C GLU A 100 7.56 1.46 4.53
N SER A 101 7.90 1.16 5.78
CA SER A 101 7.15 1.68 6.94
C SER A 101 8.01 2.30 8.03
N GLY A 102 9.32 2.48 7.79
CA GLY A 102 10.25 2.85 8.86
C GLY A 102 10.20 1.84 10.00
N PHE A 103 9.96 0.57 9.65
CA PHE A 103 9.71 -0.53 10.58
C PHE A 103 8.52 -0.31 11.52
N GLY A 104 7.41 0.20 10.96
CA GLY A 104 6.16 0.49 11.68
C GLY A 104 6.05 1.88 12.30
N ALA A 105 7.10 2.72 12.19
CA ALA A 105 7.07 4.09 12.73
C ALA A 105 6.40 5.11 11.80
N ALA A 106 6.22 4.78 10.52
CA ALA A 106 5.58 5.66 9.55
C ALA A 106 4.11 5.92 9.96
N LYS A 107 3.71 7.18 9.93
CA LYS A 107 2.30 7.55 10.07
C LYS A 107 1.55 7.06 8.83
N MET A 108 0.47 6.31 9.04
CA MET A 108 -0.46 5.89 8.00
C MET A 108 -1.77 6.64 8.22
N PRO A 109 -1.88 7.89 7.72
CA PRO A 109 -3.02 8.76 8.05
C PRO A 109 -4.28 8.45 7.23
N TYR A 110 -4.19 7.58 6.23
CA TYR A 110 -5.29 7.27 5.33
C TYR A 110 -5.89 5.91 5.68
N ASP A 111 -7.22 5.87 5.69
CA ASP A 111 -7.97 4.62 5.79
C ASP A 111 -7.92 3.86 4.46
N ALA A 112 -7.75 2.54 4.53
CA ALA A 112 -7.58 1.72 3.34
C ALA A 112 -8.85 1.68 2.48
N PHE A 113 -10.03 1.59 3.10
CA PHE A 113 -11.31 1.55 2.40
C PHE A 113 -11.70 2.93 1.85
N GLU A 114 -11.31 4.03 2.51
CA GLU A 114 -11.41 5.38 1.96
C GLU A 114 -10.61 5.51 0.66
N VAL A 115 -9.33 5.11 0.68
CA VAL A 115 -8.46 5.22 -0.49
C VAL A 115 -8.92 4.30 -1.62
N LEU A 116 -9.09 3.01 -1.31
CA LEU A 116 -9.47 2.00 -2.31
C LEU A 116 -10.88 2.24 -2.85
N GLY A 117 -11.84 2.62 -2.00
CA GLY A 117 -13.20 2.97 -2.41
C GLY A 117 -13.23 4.20 -3.33
N THR A 118 -12.51 5.26 -2.96
CA THR A 118 -12.41 6.47 -3.79
C THR A 118 -11.78 6.15 -5.14
N LYS A 119 -10.67 5.40 -5.15
CA LYS A 119 -9.95 5.05 -6.37
C LYS A 119 -10.71 4.07 -7.25
N ALA A 120 -11.40 3.08 -6.68
CA ALA A 120 -12.26 2.17 -7.42
C ALA A 120 -13.43 2.90 -8.12
N PHE A 121 -13.88 4.03 -7.54
CA PHE A 121 -14.93 4.84 -8.13
C PHE A 121 -14.42 5.87 -9.15
N MET A 122 -13.29 6.52 -8.86
CA MET A 122 -12.88 7.75 -9.54
C MET A 122 -11.51 7.69 -10.23
N ALA A 123 -10.67 6.68 -10.00
CA ALA A 123 -9.34 6.66 -10.61
C ALA A 123 -9.37 6.43 -12.13
N THR A 124 -8.24 6.65 -12.80
CA THR A 124 -8.04 6.19 -14.20
C THR A 124 -7.97 4.66 -14.31
N ARG A 125 -7.46 3.99 -13.26
CA ARG A 125 -7.31 2.52 -13.19
C ARG A 125 -8.37 1.88 -12.27
N LYS A 126 -9.66 2.17 -12.51
CA LYS A 126 -10.76 1.75 -11.61
C LYS A 126 -10.77 0.25 -11.33
N ASP A 127 -10.59 -0.57 -12.36
CA ASP A 127 -10.67 -2.04 -12.25
C ASP A 127 -9.56 -2.63 -11.37
N PHE A 128 -8.35 -2.06 -11.43
CA PHE A 128 -7.26 -2.43 -10.53
C PHE A 128 -7.66 -2.15 -9.07
N PHE A 129 -8.06 -0.92 -8.76
CA PHE A 129 -8.44 -0.57 -7.39
C PHE A 129 -9.70 -1.28 -6.90
N ARG A 130 -10.60 -1.66 -7.81
CA ARG A 130 -11.75 -2.47 -7.48
C ARG A 130 -11.36 -3.90 -7.09
N THR A 131 -10.40 -4.49 -7.80
CA THR A 131 -9.80 -5.79 -7.44
C THR A 131 -9.16 -5.72 -6.06
N GLU A 132 -8.32 -4.70 -5.81
CA GLU A 132 -7.67 -4.49 -4.51
C GLU A 132 -8.68 -4.24 -3.39
N LEU A 133 -9.77 -3.53 -3.67
CA LEU A 133 -10.85 -3.29 -2.70
C LEU A 133 -11.58 -4.58 -2.32
N MET A 134 -11.83 -5.47 -3.28
CA MET A 134 -12.40 -6.78 -2.98
C MET A 134 -11.44 -7.64 -2.15
N ALA A 135 -10.14 -7.64 -2.50
CA ALA A 135 -9.13 -8.36 -1.73
C ALA A 135 -9.02 -7.82 -0.29
N ALA A 136 -9.08 -6.50 -0.10
CA ALA A 136 -9.09 -5.88 1.22
C ALA A 136 -10.30 -6.32 2.06
N LEU A 137 -11.47 -6.46 1.45
CA LEU A 137 -12.68 -6.98 2.11
C LEU A 137 -12.58 -8.48 2.43
N GLU A 138 -11.86 -9.27 1.64
CA GLU A 138 -11.63 -10.71 1.91
C GLU A 138 -10.67 -10.94 3.09
N ILE A 139 -9.82 -9.96 3.42
CA ILE A 139 -8.87 -10.04 4.54
C ILE A 139 -9.55 -9.85 5.90
N VAL A 140 -10.67 -9.13 5.98
CA VAL A 140 -11.29 -8.65 7.23
C VAL A 140 -12.62 -9.33 7.59
#